data_AF-J9AKV6-F1
#
_entry.id   AF-J9AKV6-F1
#
_cell.length_a   1.000
_cell.length_b   1.000
_cell.length_c   1.000
_cell.angle_alpha   90.00
_cell.angle_beta   90.00
_cell.angle_gamma   90.00
#
_symmetry.space_group_name_H-M   'P 1'
#
loop_
_entity.id
_entity.type
_entity.pdbx_description
1 polymer ?
#
loop_
_entity_poly.entity_id
_entity_poly.type
_entity_poly.pdbx_seq_one_letter_code
_entity_poly.pdbx_strand_id
1 'polypeptide(L)'
;MGHFYNGEPIWLTNERAGYGRRSATMYWPTGSGHWPSVPHKPTLYRSWMEYKNFSQWMNDFDEVLELFTREKDPYNFVAWYVAEPDHFLHFNGFKNGKINKMMQKLDLLVKYINDKLENNSELSKRLNIILTADHGHAE
;
A
#
# COMPACT_ATOMS: atom_id res chain seq x y z
N MET A 1 12.66 20.63 18.35
CA MET A 1 11.38 19.91 18.20
C MET A 1 11.69 18.43 18.20
N GLY A 2 11.03 17.65 19.07
CA GLY A 2 11.26 16.20 19.14
C GLY A 2 10.75 15.51 17.89
N HIS A 3 11.56 14.63 17.30
CA HIS A 3 11.16 13.76 16.21
C HIS A 3 10.84 12.39 16.82
N PHE A 4 9.61 11.91 16.66
CA PHE A 4 9.16 10.67 17.31
C PHE A 4 9.75 9.39 16.66
N TYR A 5 10.08 9.42 15.36
CA TYR A 5 10.54 8.25 14.62
C TYR A 5 12.06 8.24 14.46
N ASN A 6 12.78 7.42 15.21
CA ASN A 6 14.26 7.46 15.17
C ASN A 6 14.88 6.63 14.03
N GLY A 7 14.09 5.76 13.37
CA GLY A 7 14.53 4.96 12.22
C GLY A 7 14.23 5.62 10.87
N GLU A 8 14.96 5.23 9.83
CA GLU A 8 14.69 5.61 8.44
C GLU A 8 13.70 4.60 7.81
N PRO A 9 12.56 5.05 7.27
CA PRO A 9 11.62 4.17 6.62
C PRO A 9 12.11 3.79 5.21
N ILE A 10 11.74 2.58 4.78
CA ILE A 10 12.22 1.98 3.53
C ILE A 10 11.95 2.84 2.28
N TRP A 11 10.86 3.62 2.25
CA TRP A 11 10.58 4.52 1.13
C TRP A 11 11.59 5.66 1.03
N LEU A 12 12.13 6.16 2.14
CA LEU A 12 13.19 7.17 2.12
C LEU A 12 14.55 6.52 1.84
N THR A 13 14.82 5.33 2.38
CA THR A 13 16.01 4.54 2.02
C THR A 13 16.08 4.32 0.51
N ASN A 14 14.94 3.98 -0.11
CA ASN A 14 14.83 3.76 -1.53
C ASN A 14 15.19 5.00 -2.36
N GLU A 15 14.67 6.17 -2.01
CA GLU A 15 14.96 7.42 -2.74
C GLU A 15 16.38 7.94 -2.49
N ARG A 16 16.89 7.79 -1.27
CA ARG A 16 18.27 8.16 -0.90
C ARG A 16 19.32 7.32 -1.61
N ALA A 17 18.97 6.09 -2.00
CA ALA A 17 19.83 5.26 -2.83
C ALA A 17 20.09 5.86 -4.24
N GLY A 18 19.41 6.94 -4.62
CA GLY A 18 19.73 7.74 -5.81
C GLY A 18 19.19 7.12 -7.10
N TYR A 19 19.87 7.35 -8.23
CA TYR A 19 19.55 6.76 -9.55
C TYR A 19 18.11 6.95 -10.03
N GLY A 20 17.48 8.08 -9.67
CA GLY A 20 16.09 8.38 -10.06
C GLY A 20 15.05 7.48 -9.40
N ARG A 21 15.39 6.79 -8.31
CA ARG A 21 14.45 5.95 -7.56
C ARG A 21 13.39 6.81 -6.89
N ARG A 22 12.14 6.36 -6.98
CA ARG A 22 10.97 7.08 -6.46
C ARG A 22 10.08 6.13 -5.69
N SER A 23 9.53 6.64 -4.59
CA SER A 23 8.63 5.91 -3.71
C SER A 23 7.27 6.58 -3.62
N ALA A 24 6.23 5.75 -3.56
CA ALA A 24 4.89 6.17 -3.19
C ALA A 24 4.47 5.50 -1.88
N THR A 25 3.79 6.25 -1.02
CA THR A 25 3.11 5.70 0.16
C THR A 25 1.62 6.05 0.09
N MET A 26 0.76 5.05 -0.02
CA MET A 26 -0.69 5.18 -0.09
C MET A 26 -1.29 4.65 1.20
N TYR A 27 -1.69 5.56 2.09
CA TYR A 27 -2.36 5.26 3.37
C TYR A 27 -1.50 4.53 4.41
N TRP A 28 -0.27 4.17 4.07
CA TRP A 28 0.66 3.53 4.99
C TRP A 28 0.88 4.42 6.23
N PRO A 29 0.78 3.88 7.45
CA PRO A 29 1.02 4.64 8.68
C PRO A 29 2.36 5.38 8.60
N THR A 30 2.35 6.69 8.86
CA THR A 30 3.53 7.57 8.77
C THR A 30 4.09 7.82 7.37
N GLY A 31 3.49 7.30 6.30
CA GLY A 31 3.97 7.50 4.93
C GLY A 31 4.04 8.97 4.49
N SER A 32 3.16 9.82 5.03
CA SER A 32 3.18 11.28 4.84
C SER A 32 3.94 12.06 5.93
N GLY A 33 4.56 11.34 6.87
CA GLY A 33 5.37 11.90 7.96
C GLY A 33 6.65 12.59 7.43
N HIS A 34 7.22 13.49 8.22
CA HIS A 34 8.40 14.26 7.85
C HIS A 34 9.64 13.74 8.60
N TRP A 35 10.68 13.36 7.87
CA TRP A 35 11.99 12.95 8.42
C TRP A 35 13.04 14.06 8.34
N PRO A 36 14.04 14.10 9.22
CA PRO A 36 14.99 15.21 9.29
C PRO A 36 15.90 15.34 8.06
N SER A 37 16.29 14.22 7.46
CA SER A 37 17.18 14.21 6.29
C SER A 37 16.40 14.30 4.98
N VAL A 38 16.99 14.91 3.95
CA VAL A 38 16.39 14.95 2.61
C VAL A 38 16.52 13.60 1.87
N PRO A 39 15.55 13.21 1.03
CA PRO A 39 14.20 13.75 0.99
C PRO A 39 13.48 13.49 2.32
N HIS A 40 12.72 14.49 2.78
CA HIS A 40 12.02 14.44 4.07
C HIS A 40 10.76 13.56 4.02
N LYS A 41 10.24 13.30 2.82
CA LYS A 41 9.01 12.57 2.51
C LYS A 41 9.22 11.83 1.19
N PRO A 42 8.50 10.71 0.93
CA PRO A 42 8.56 10.08 -0.38
C PRO A 42 8.00 11.02 -1.46
N THR A 43 8.37 10.77 -2.71
CA THR A 43 7.95 11.57 -3.87
C THR A 43 6.43 11.69 -3.96
N LEU A 44 5.71 10.59 -3.69
CA LEU A 44 4.25 10.58 -3.61
C LEU A 44 3.83 10.06 -2.23
N TYR A 45 2.92 10.78 -1.58
CA TYR A 45 2.29 10.32 -0.35
C TYR A 45 0.80 10.67 -0.32
N ARG A 46 0.01 9.78 0.26
CA ARG A 46 -1.39 10.01 0.59
C ARG A 46 -1.64 9.59 2.02
N SER A 47 -2.02 10.55 2.86
CA SER A 47 -2.51 10.25 4.21
C SER A 47 -3.81 9.48 4.13
N TRP A 48 -4.02 8.56 5.07
CA TRP A 48 -5.32 7.94 5.27
C TRP A 48 -6.29 8.99 5.83
N MET A 49 -7.44 9.16 5.17
CA MET A 49 -8.47 10.12 5.55
C MET A 49 -9.83 9.46 5.83
N GLU A 50 -10.10 8.33 5.16
CA GLU A 50 -11.38 7.64 5.24
C GLU A 50 -11.22 6.15 4.89
N TYR A 51 -12.20 5.35 5.33
CA TYR A 51 -12.31 3.95 4.91
C TYR A 51 -12.75 3.88 3.45
N LYS A 52 -11.97 3.15 2.66
CA LYS A 52 -12.25 2.92 1.26
C LYS A 52 -13.09 1.67 1.06
N ASN A 53 -13.89 1.67 0.00
CA ASN A 53 -14.66 0.51 -0.45
C ASN A 53 -13.91 -0.28 -1.54
N PHE A 54 -14.50 -1.39 -1.96
CA PHE A 54 -13.91 -2.32 -2.92
C PHE A 54 -13.50 -1.67 -4.26
N SER A 55 -14.32 -0.79 -4.85
CA SER A 55 -13.96 -0.13 -6.11
C SER A 55 -12.84 0.89 -5.91
N GLN A 56 -12.78 1.56 -4.77
CA GLN A 56 -11.69 2.47 -4.44
C GLN A 56 -10.36 1.73 -4.25
N TRP A 57 -10.36 0.52 -3.70
CA TRP A 57 -9.15 -0.31 -3.62
C TRP A 57 -8.67 -0.78 -5.00
N MET A 58 -9.58 -1.14 -5.90
CA MET A 58 -9.22 -1.46 -7.28
C MET A 58 -8.61 -0.25 -7.99
N ASN A 59 -9.19 0.94 -7.82
CA ASN A 59 -8.64 2.18 -8.37
C ASN A 59 -7.26 2.51 -7.80
N ASP A 60 -7.02 2.23 -6.51
CA ASP A 60 -5.69 2.39 -5.93
C ASP A 60 -4.66 1.50 -6.61
N PHE A 61 -4.99 0.24 -6.88
CA PHE A 61 -4.07 -0.66 -7.55
C PHE A 61 -3.85 -0.29 -9.03
N ASP A 62 -4.88 0.21 -9.71
CA ASP A 62 -4.73 0.75 -11.07
C ASP A 62 -3.70 1.90 -11.12
N GLU A 63 -3.70 2.76 -10.11
CA GLU A 63 -2.66 3.79 -9.98
C GLU A 63 -1.29 3.21 -9.63
N VAL A 64 -1.22 2.17 -8.80
CA VAL A 64 0.05 1.46 -8.55
C VAL A 64 0.65 0.99 -9.87
N LEU A 65 -0.11 0.35 -10.74
CA LEU A 65 0.39 -0.09 -12.05
C LEU A 65 0.89 1.10 -12.87
N GLU A 66 0.12 2.17 -12.94
CA GLU A 66 0.47 3.40 -13.68
C GLU A 66 1.75 4.08 -13.13
N LEU A 67 1.96 4.03 -11.81
CA LEU A 67 3.19 4.51 -11.16
C LEU A 67 4.43 3.72 -11.60
N PHE A 68 4.30 2.40 -11.77
CA PHE A 68 5.42 1.53 -12.18
C PHE A 68 5.67 1.55 -13.70
N THR A 69 4.64 1.73 -14.54
CA THR A 69 4.77 1.63 -16.01
C THR A 69 4.87 2.98 -16.73
N ARG A 70 4.73 4.12 -16.04
CA ARG A 70 4.86 5.42 -16.69
C ARG A 70 6.24 5.63 -17.32
N GLU A 71 6.26 6.25 -18.50
CA GLU A 71 7.49 6.52 -19.24
C GLU A 71 8.40 7.53 -18.53
N LYS A 72 7.79 8.56 -17.94
CA LYS A 72 8.50 9.63 -17.25
C LYS A 72 8.45 9.41 -15.74
N ASP A 73 9.63 9.44 -15.12
CA ASP A 73 9.78 9.38 -13.68
C ASP A 73 9.09 8.15 -13.04
N PRO A 74 9.38 6.92 -13.49
CA PRO A 74 8.75 5.72 -12.97
C PRO A 74 9.09 5.48 -11.51
N TYR A 75 8.15 4.88 -10.79
CA TYR A 75 8.32 4.47 -9.41
C TYR A 75 8.86 3.05 -9.37
N ASN A 76 9.58 2.74 -8.29
CA ASN A 76 10.09 1.38 -8.07
C ASN A 76 9.82 0.86 -6.66
N PHE A 77 9.08 1.63 -5.86
CA PHE A 77 8.61 1.21 -4.56
C PHE A 77 7.25 1.85 -4.26
N VAL A 78 6.28 1.02 -3.86
CA VAL A 78 4.99 1.50 -3.35
C VAL A 78 4.66 0.76 -2.05
N ALA A 79 4.29 1.51 -1.01
CA ALA A 79 3.70 0.98 0.20
C ALA A 79 2.22 1.36 0.23
N TRP A 80 1.32 0.39 0.12
CA TRP A 80 -0.13 0.59 0.07
C TRP A 80 -0.82 -0.15 1.21
N TYR A 81 -1.76 0.52 1.87
CA TYR A 81 -2.48 0.00 3.02
C TYR A 81 -3.99 -0.07 2.75
N VAL A 82 -4.59 -1.20 3.13
CA VAL A 82 -6.04 -1.45 3.13
C VAL A 82 -6.44 -1.75 4.58
N ALA A 83 -7.42 -1.01 5.12
CA ALA A 83 -7.81 -1.08 6.53
C ALA A 83 -8.63 -2.33 6.90
N GLU A 84 -8.98 -3.15 5.92
CA GLU A 84 -9.74 -4.38 6.10
C GLU A 84 -8.80 -5.59 6.08
N PRO A 85 -9.05 -6.63 6.89
CA PRO A 85 -10.30 -6.88 7.62
C PRO A 85 -10.34 -6.36 9.06
N ASP A 86 -9.30 -5.66 9.53
CA ASP A 86 -9.20 -5.25 10.94
C ASP A 86 -10.35 -4.33 11.35
N HIS A 87 -10.66 -3.31 10.53
CA HIS A 87 -11.80 -2.43 10.75
C HIS A 87 -13.09 -3.23 10.92
N PHE A 88 -13.41 -4.14 9.99
CA PHE A 88 -14.60 -4.98 10.08
C PHE A 88 -14.65 -5.80 11.38
N LEU A 89 -13.52 -6.40 11.77
CA LEU A 89 -13.41 -7.24 12.96
C LEU A 89 -13.62 -6.44 14.25
N HIS A 90 -13.14 -5.20 14.34
CA HIS A 90 -13.41 -4.33 15.48
C HIS A 90 -14.90 -4.09 15.74
N PHE A 91 -15.74 -4.10 14.71
CA PHE A 91 -17.19 -3.91 14.85
C PHE A 91 -17.99 -5.20 14.97
N ASN A 92 -17.49 -6.32 14.42
CA ASN A 92 -18.28 -7.54 14.25
C ASN A 92 -17.73 -8.76 15.00
N GLY A 93 -16.44 -8.76 15.35
CA GLY A 93 -15.72 -9.94 15.83
C GLY A 93 -15.76 -11.09 14.83
N PHE A 94 -15.45 -12.30 15.30
CA PHE A 94 -15.47 -13.51 14.48
C PHE A 94 -16.84 -14.22 14.48
N LYS A 95 -17.76 -13.77 15.33
CA LYS A 95 -19.07 -14.41 15.53
C LYS A 95 -19.92 -14.40 14.27
N ASN A 96 -20.68 -15.47 14.10
CA ASN A 96 -21.71 -15.62 13.06
C ASN A 96 -21.19 -15.58 11.61
N GLY A 97 -19.87 -15.74 11.39
CA GLY A 97 -19.27 -15.92 10.06
C GLY A 97 -19.36 -14.70 9.13
N LYS A 98 -19.74 -13.51 9.63
CA LYS A 98 -19.87 -12.32 8.78
C LYS A 98 -18.54 -11.91 8.13
N ILE A 99 -17.42 -12.20 8.80
CA ILE A 99 -16.06 -11.99 8.30
C ILE A 99 -15.82 -12.69 6.95
N ASN A 100 -16.49 -13.82 6.67
CA ASN A 100 -16.33 -14.54 5.41
C ASN A 100 -16.68 -13.68 4.19
N LYS A 101 -17.68 -12.79 4.31
CA LYS A 101 -18.03 -11.85 3.24
C LYS A 101 -16.97 -10.79 3.02
N MET A 102 -16.29 -10.34 4.09
CA MET A 102 -15.19 -9.39 3.97
C MET A 102 -13.94 -10.08 3.39
N MET A 103 -13.62 -11.28 3.87
CA MET A 103 -12.51 -12.08 3.31
C MET A 103 -12.73 -12.39 1.84
N GLN A 104 -13.95 -12.72 1.41
CA GLN A 104 -14.27 -12.90 -0.01
C GLN A 104 -14.03 -11.62 -0.83
N LYS A 105 -14.32 -10.43 -0.29
CA LYS A 105 -14.01 -9.17 -0.97
C LYS A 105 -12.51 -8.94 -1.10
N LEU A 106 -11.73 -9.25 -0.07
CA LEU A 106 -10.27 -9.11 -0.10
C LEU A 106 -9.63 -10.13 -1.05
N ASP A 107 -10.14 -11.37 -1.08
CA ASP A 107 -9.73 -12.39 -2.05
C ASP A 107 -10.04 -11.95 -3.49
N LEU A 108 -11.22 -11.38 -3.75
CA LEU A 108 -11.55 -10.80 -5.04
C LEU A 108 -10.64 -9.62 -5.42
N LEU A 109 -10.16 -8.84 -4.45
CA LEU A 109 -9.20 -7.77 -4.70
C LEU A 109 -7.84 -8.35 -5.12
N VAL A 110 -7.37 -9.41 -4.44
CA VAL A 110 -6.14 -10.11 -4.82
C VAL A 110 -6.27 -10.75 -6.20
N LYS A 111 -7.43 -11.34 -6.52
CA LYS A 111 -7.72 -11.83 -7.87
C LYS A 111 -7.64 -10.70 -8.90
N TYR A 112 -8.26 -9.56 -8.64
CA TYR A 112 -8.20 -8.40 -9.53
C TYR A 112 -6.76 -7.93 -9.79
N ILE A 113 -5.95 -7.90 -8.73
CA ILE A 113 -4.51 -7.58 -8.79
C ILE A 113 -3.78 -8.57 -9.70
N ASN A 114 -3.97 -9.88 -9.49
CA ASN A 114 -3.35 -10.91 -10.31
C ASN A 114 -3.79 -10.82 -11.77
N ASP A 115 -5.08 -10.67 -12.04
CA ASP A 115 -5.62 -10.54 -13.40
C ASP A 115 -5.01 -9.32 -14.12
N LYS A 116 -4.84 -8.19 -13.43
CA LYS A 116 -4.19 -7.00 -14.00
C LYS A 116 -2.71 -7.23 -14.32
N LEU A 117 -2.00 -7.96 -13.46
CA LEU A 117 -0.58 -8.27 -13.66
C LEU A 117 -0.38 -9.26 -14.79
N GLU A 118 -1.20 -10.32 -14.89
CA GLU A 118 -1.15 -11.29 -15.99
C GLU A 118 -1.38 -10.61 -17.35
N ASN A 119 -2.25 -9.60 -17.38
CA ASN A 119 -2.51 -8.79 -18.58
C ASN A 119 -1.48 -7.66 -18.80
N ASN A 120 -0.47 -7.51 -17.94
CA ASN A 120 0.60 -6.53 -18.06
C ASN A 120 1.95 -7.21 -18.31
N SER A 121 2.37 -7.26 -19.58
CA SER A 121 3.59 -7.95 -20.01
C SER A 121 4.89 -7.36 -19.41
N GLU A 122 4.89 -6.08 -19.04
CA GLU A 122 6.04 -5.41 -18.43
C GLU A 122 6.23 -5.80 -16.96
N LEU A 123 5.13 -5.83 -16.20
CA LEU A 123 5.16 -6.04 -14.76
C LEU A 123 5.04 -7.51 -14.35
N SER A 124 4.31 -8.34 -15.11
CA SER A 124 4.08 -9.77 -14.82
C SER A 124 5.33 -10.56 -14.43
N LYS A 125 6.50 -10.19 -14.95
CA LYS A 125 7.78 -10.89 -14.72
C LYS A 125 8.76 -10.16 -13.80
N ARG A 126 8.42 -8.94 -13.37
CA ARG A 126 9.39 -8.01 -12.75
C ARG A 126 8.91 -7.41 -11.43
N LEU A 127 7.60 -7.28 -11.24
CA LEU A 127 7.05 -6.71 -10.02
C LEU A 127 7.13 -7.71 -8.89
N ASN A 128 7.77 -7.31 -7.79
CA ASN A 128 7.78 -8.07 -6.55
C ASN A 128 6.67 -7.53 -5.64
N ILE A 129 5.78 -8.41 -5.18
CA ILE A 129 4.70 -8.05 -4.26
C ILE A 129 4.89 -8.78 -2.94
N ILE A 130 4.83 -8.02 -1.85
CA ILE A 130 4.74 -8.55 -0.49
C ILE A 130 3.34 -8.22 0.02
N LEU A 131 2.51 -9.26 0.17
CA LEU A 131 1.23 -9.16 0.86
C LEU A 131 1.43 -9.60 2.31
N THR A 132 1.17 -8.70 3.25
CA THR A 132 1.35 -8.95 4.69
C THR A 132 0.29 -8.20 5.50
N ALA A 133 0.16 -8.57 6.77
CA ALA A 133 -0.58 -7.83 7.78
C ALA A 133 0.39 -7.27 8.84
N ASP A 134 -0.06 -6.26 9.55
CA ASP A 134 0.61 -5.69 10.72
C ASP A 134 0.40 -6.54 11.98
N HIS A 135 -0.77 -7.16 12.13
CA HIS A 135 -1.08 -8.08 13.21
C HIS A 135 -2.24 -9.05 12.89
N GLY A 136 -2.52 -9.96 13.83
CA GLY A 136 -3.75 -10.74 13.85
C GLY A 136 -4.87 -10.05 14.64
N HIS A 137 -6.00 -10.72 14.85
CA HIS A 137 -7.11 -10.21 15.66
C HIS A 137 -7.57 -11.31 16.63
N ALA A 138 -7.99 -10.92 17.83
CA ALA A 138 -8.41 -11.85 18.89
C ALA A 138 -9.71 -11.37 19.54
N GLU A 139 -10.50 -12.34 20.04
CA GLU A 139 -11.73 -12.12 20.80
C GLU A 139 -11.64 -12.80 22.17
#